data_AF-A0A7J8WVE6-F1
#
_entry.id   AF-A0A7J8WVE6-F1
#
_cell.length_a   1.000
_cell.length_b   1.000
_cell.length_c   1.000
_cell.angle_alpha   90.00
_cell.angle_beta   90.00
_cell.angle_gamma   90.00
#
_symmetry.space_group_name_H-M   'P 1'
#
loop_
_entity.id
_entity.type
_entity.pdbx_description
1 polymer ?
#
loop_
_entity_poly.entity_id
_entity_poly.type
_entity_poly.pdbx_seq_one_letter_code
_entity_poly.pdbx_strand_id
1 'polypeptide(L)'
;MESIVETVMQKLFSKEILHGPMKEIEERYPQWLDEHKTSLSKEEHERYSLQYELIKELNGVYENDPRNFTSIVDLMQKMQECGQPPNDILQDLAPEFGLWNLD
;
A
#
# COMPACT_ATOMS: atom_id res chain seq x y z
N MET A 1 -12.03 -21.02 -14.04
CA MET A 1 -11.66 -21.74 -12.81
C MET A 1 -10.63 -20.84 -12.18
N GLU A 2 -10.98 -20.11 -11.12
CA GLU A 2 -10.03 -19.20 -10.47
C GLU A 2 -8.85 -20.01 -9.95
N SER A 3 -7.63 -19.49 -10.14
CA SER A 3 -6.41 -20.13 -9.66
C SER A 3 -6.38 -20.09 -8.13
N ILE A 4 -5.74 -21.07 -7.48
CA ILE A 4 -5.45 -21.03 -6.03
C ILE A 4 -4.72 -19.72 -5.67
N VAL A 5 -3.89 -19.21 -6.59
CA VAL A 5 -3.19 -17.92 -6.45
C VAL A 5 -4.18 -16.76 -6.38
N GLU A 6 -5.19 -16.74 -7.25
CA GLU A 6 -6.22 -15.68 -7.28
C GLU A 6 -7.05 -15.70 -6.00
N THR A 7 -7.44 -16.89 -5.52
CA THR A 7 -8.17 -17.03 -4.24
C THR A 7 -7.35 -16.56 -3.04
N VAL A 8 -6.04 -16.85 -3.02
CA VAL A 8 -5.13 -16.38 -1.96
C VAL A 8 -4.98 -14.86 -2.02
N MET A 9 -4.79 -14.28 -3.21
CA MET A 9 -4.72 -12.82 -3.41
C MET A 9 -6.03 -12.14 -2.98
N GLN A 10 -7.19 -12.71 -3.30
CA GLN A 10 -8.50 -12.21 -2.88
C GLN A 10 -8.64 -12.11 -1.37
N LYS A 11 -8.18 -13.13 -0.65
CA LYS A 11 -8.23 -13.13 0.81
C LYS A 11 -7.23 -12.12 1.40
N LEU A 12 -6.01 -12.10 0.88
CA LEU A 12 -4.93 -11.25 1.39
C LEU A 12 -5.23 -9.77 1.16
N PHE A 13 -5.81 -9.43 0.02
CA PHE A 13 -6.21 -8.07 -0.31
C PHE A 13 -7.64 -7.72 0.11
N SER A 14 -8.24 -8.51 0.99
CA SER A 14 -9.55 -8.18 1.52
C SER A 14 -9.48 -6.98 2.46
N LYS A 15 -10.57 -6.22 2.55
CA LYS A 15 -10.70 -5.11 3.50
C LYS A 15 -10.37 -5.54 4.93
N GLU A 16 -10.82 -6.73 5.33
CA GLU A 16 -10.64 -7.26 6.68
C GLU A 16 -9.16 -7.43 7.07
N ILE A 17 -8.30 -7.72 6.09
CA ILE A 17 -6.87 -7.91 6.29
C ILE A 17 -6.10 -6.62 6.03
N LEU A 18 -6.35 -5.96 4.90
CA LEU A 18 -5.48 -4.87 4.42
C LEU A 18 -5.89 -3.48 4.90
N HIS A 19 -7.17 -3.20 5.13
CA HIS A 19 -7.62 -1.81 5.31
C HIS A 19 -7.09 -1.16 6.59
N GLY A 20 -7.07 -1.88 7.71
CA GLY A 20 -6.53 -1.35 8.97
C GLY A 20 -5.05 -0.94 8.86
N PRO A 21 -4.19 -1.84 8.39
CA PRO A 21 -2.78 -1.55 8.13
C PRO A 21 -2.57 -0.40 7.13
N MET A 22 -3.30 -0.39 6.01
CA MET A 22 -3.17 0.67 5.00
C MET A 22 -3.65 2.03 5.52
N LYS A 23 -4.64 2.08 6.41
CA LYS A 23 -5.06 3.29 7.12
C LYS A 23 -3.96 3.85 8.00
N GLU A 24 -3.29 3.00 8.78
CA GLU A 24 -2.19 3.42 9.64
C GLU A 24 -0.99 3.95 8.83
N ILE A 25 -0.68 3.33 7.68
CA ILE A 25 0.31 3.86 6.74
C ILE A 25 -0.09 5.26 6.27
N GLU A 26 -1.33 5.43 5.82
CA GLU A 26 -1.85 6.70 5.29
C GLU A 26 -1.69 7.83 6.32
N GLU A 27 -1.98 7.57 7.59
CA GLU A 27 -1.92 8.57 8.65
C GLU A 27 -0.47 9.03 8.94
N ARG A 28 0.51 8.13 8.79
CA ARG A 28 1.92 8.40 9.10
C ARG A 28 2.68 9.04 7.94
N TYR A 29 2.26 8.75 6.72
CA TYR A 29 2.99 9.12 5.52
C TYR A 29 3.24 10.63 5.34
N PRO A 30 2.25 11.52 5.61
CA PRO A 30 2.45 12.97 5.47
C PRO A 30 3.55 13.51 6.37
N GLN A 31 3.61 13.05 7.62
CA GLN A 31 4.64 13.45 8.57
C GLN A 31 6.01 12.95 8.10
N TRP A 32 6.10 11.69 7.66
CA TRP A 32 7.37 11.13 7.18
C TRP A 32 7.90 11.88 5.95
N LEU A 33 7.03 12.24 4.99
CA LEU A 33 7.42 13.03 3.80
C LEU A 33 7.95 14.41 4.18
N ASP A 34 7.34 15.09 5.16
CA ASP A 34 7.79 16.41 5.61
C ASP A 34 9.16 16.32 6.31
N GLU A 35 9.34 15.35 7.21
CA GLU A 35 10.60 15.11 7.93
C GLU A 35 11.76 14.76 7.00
N HIS A 36 11.49 14.09 5.88
CA HIS A 36 12.51 13.61 4.94
C HIS A 36 12.66 14.49 3.68
N LYS A 37 11.92 15.59 3.58
CA LYS A 37 11.89 16.44 2.38
C LYS A 37 13.27 16.99 1.95
N THR A 38 14.17 17.21 2.92
CA THR A 38 15.52 17.72 2.65
C THR A 38 16.57 16.62 2.47
N SER A 39 16.29 15.39 2.90
CA SER A 39 17.22 14.25 2.81
C SER A 39 16.98 13.41 1.56
N LEU A 40 15.75 13.39 1.05
CA LEU A 40 15.39 12.67 -0.18
C LEU A 40 15.84 13.41 -1.43
N SER A 41 16.22 12.64 -2.45
CA SER A 41 16.26 13.16 -3.82
C SER A 41 14.85 13.54 -4.29
N LYS A 42 14.79 14.35 -5.35
CA LYS A 42 13.51 14.75 -5.95
C LYS A 42 12.74 13.52 -6.44
N GLU A 43 13.44 12.58 -7.08
CA GLU A 43 12.88 11.36 -7.62
C GLU A 43 12.31 10.45 -6.52
N GLU A 44 13.01 10.32 -5.39
CA GLU A 44 12.50 9.56 -4.24
C GLU A 44 11.29 10.24 -3.61
N HIS A 45 11.32 11.56 -3.43
CA HIS A 45 10.19 12.30 -2.87
C HIS A 45 8.95 12.16 -3.77
N GLU A 46 9.10 12.28 -5.09
CA GLU A 46 8.00 12.08 -6.06
C GLU A 46 7.45 10.65 -6.00
N ARG A 47 8.33 9.63 -5.94
CA ARG A 47 7.95 8.23 -5.80
C ARG A 47 7.16 7.97 -4.52
N TYR A 48 7.65 8.42 -3.37
CA TYR A 48 6.95 8.24 -2.09
C TYR A 48 5.66 9.05 -2.04
N SER A 49 5.59 10.24 -2.66
CA SER A 49 4.35 11.00 -2.78
C SER A 49 3.31 10.26 -3.63
N LEU A 50 3.72 9.62 -4.73
CA LEU A 50 2.83 8.78 -5.53
C LEU A 50 2.33 7.56 -4.73
N GLN A 51 3.22 6.91 -3.98
CA GLN A 51 2.83 5.79 -3.14
C GLN A 51 1.77 6.19 -2.11
N TYR A 52 1.93 7.34 -1.46
CA TYR A 52 0.94 7.90 -0.54
C TYR A 52 -0.44 8.10 -1.20
N GLU A 53 -0.48 8.68 -2.40
CA GLU A 53 -1.75 8.87 -3.10
C GLU A 53 -2.42 7.54 -3.49
N LEU A 54 -1.64 6.52 -3.87
CA LEU A 54 -2.17 5.17 -4.14
C LEU A 54 -2.75 4.53 -2.88
N ILE A 55 -2.12 4.73 -1.71
CA ILE A 55 -2.62 4.22 -0.42
C ILE A 55 -3.96 4.90 -0.05
N LYS A 56 -4.07 6.21 -0.23
CA LYS A 56 -5.34 6.94 -0.02
C LYS A 56 -6.44 6.45 -0.96
N GLU A 57 -6.11 6.24 -2.23
CA GLU A 57 -7.07 5.72 -3.21
C GLU A 57 -7.53 4.32 -2.80
N LEU A 58 -6.61 3.45 -2.37
CA LEU A 58 -6.92 2.11 -1.88
C LEU A 58 -7.83 2.13 -0.65
N ASN A 59 -7.53 2.97 0.35
CA ASN A 59 -8.38 3.14 1.52
C ASN A 59 -9.75 3.69 1.13
N GLY A 60 -9.81 4.63 0.18
CA GLY A 60 -11.04 5.13 -0.40
C GLY A 60 -11.88 4.03 -1.05
N VAL A 61 -11.25 3.11 -1.79
CA VAL A 61 -11.94 1.93 -2.36
C VAL A 61 -12.45 1.02 -1.25
N TYR A 62 -11.67 0.73 -0.22
CA TYR A 62 -12.14 -0.06 0.93
C TYR A 62 -13.32 0.58 1.66
N GLU A 63 -13.38 1.90 1.75
CA GLU A 63 -14.48 2.60 2.41
C GLU A 63 -15.76 2.63 1.58
N ASN A 64 -15.64 2.89 0.27
CA ASN A 64 -16.78 3.18 -0.59
C ASN A 64 -17.23 1.97 -1.43
N ASP A 65 -16.30 1.14 -1.89
CA ASP A 65 -16.57 -0.01 -2.74
C ASP A 65 -15.66 -1.22 -2.44
N PRO A 66 -15.74 -1.79 -1.22
CA PRO A 66 -14.83 -2.85 -0.77
C PRO A 66 -14.97 -4.18 -1.51
N ARG A 67 -15.97 -4.32 -2.40
CA ARG A 67 -16.18 -5.52 -3.22
C ARG A 67 -15.57 -5.37 -4.61
N ASN A 68 -15.07 -4.19 -4.97
CA ASN A 68 -14.40 -3.94 -6.24
C ASN A 68 -12.96 -4.46 -6.18
N PHE A 69 -12.85 -5.77 -6.27
CA PHE A 69 -11.59 -6.47 -6.20
C PHE A 69 -10.65 -6.12 -7.35
N THR A 70 -11.20 -5.83 -8.53
CA THR A 70 -10.41 -5.39 -9.69
C THR A 70 -9.67 -4.09 -9.37
N SER A 71 -10.35 -3.06 -8.85
CA SER A 71 -9.69 -1.81 -8.47
C SER A 71 -8.68 -2.00 -7.34
N ILE A 72 -8.97 -2.86 -6.36
CA ILE A 72 -8.03 -3.18 -5.27
C ILE A 72 -6.75 -3.80 -5.85
N VAL A 73 -6.86 -4.80 -6.72
CA VAL A 73 -5.70 -5.45 -7.35
C VAL A 73 -4.91 -4.47 -8.20
N ASP A 74 -5.58 -3.66 -9.03
CA ASP A 74 -4.92 -2.67 -9.88
C ASP A 74 -4.11 -1.66 -9.06
N LEU A 75 -4.65 -1.22 -7.91
CA LEU A 75 -3.96 -0.31 -7.00
C LEU A 75 -2.77 -0.97 -6.30
N MET A 76 -2.93 -2.21 -5.85
CA MET A 76 -1.83 -2.97 -5.26
C MET A 76 -0.70 -3.21 -6.25
N GLN A 77 -1.00 -3.50 -7.52
CA GLN A 77 0.00 -3.64 -8.58
C GLN A 77 0.75 -2.33 -8.84
N LYS A 78 0.03 -1.21 -9.00
CA LYS A 78 0.65 0.12 -9.12
C LYS A 78 1.55 0.46 -7.93
N MET A 79 1.11 0.08 -6.73
CA MET A 79 1.88 0.30 -5.50
C MET A 79 3.16 -0.54 -5.49
N GLN A 80 3.14 -1.77 -6.03
CA GLN A 80 4.33 -2.59 -6.25
C GLN A 80 5.28 -2.00 -7.29
N GLU A 81 4.75 -1.47 -8.40
CA GLU A 81 5.55 -0.78 -9.42
C GLU A 81 6.21 0.51 -8.90
N CYS A 82 5.59 1.16 -7.90
CA CYS A 82 6.17 2.31 -7.19
C CYS A 82 7.38 1.91 -6.33
N GLY A 83 7.53 0.62 -6.04
CA GLY A 83 8.60 0.06 -5.21
C GLY A 83 8.24 0.03 -3.73
N GLN A 84 9.22 -0.38 -2.91
CA GLN A 84 9.00 -0.57 -1.48
C GLN A 84 8.68 0.74 -0.75
N PRO A 85 7.72 0.72 0.20
CA PRO A 85 7.48 1.84 1.10
C PRO A 85 8.68 2.18 2.00
N PRO A 86 8.68 3.35 2.64
CA PRO A 86 9.71 3.71 3.62
C PRO A 86 9.83 2.67 4.73
N ASN A 87 11.05 2.22 5.01
CA ASN A 87 11.32 1.20 6.03
C ASN A 87 10.81 1.62 7.43
N ASP A 88 10.91 2.90 7.77
CA ASP A 88 10.47 3.43 9.08
C ASP A 88 8.95 3.34 9.25
N ILE A 89 8.20 3.36 8.15
CA ILE A 89 6.76 3.16 8.15
C ILE A 89 6.46 1.66 8.21
N LEU A 90 7.16 0.84 7.39
CA LEU A 90 6.94 -0.60 7.32
C LEU A 90 7.27 -1.38 8.59
N GLN A 91 8.32 -1.01 9.33
CA GLN A 91 8.75 -1.78 10.50
C GLN A 91 7.67 -1.91 11.58
N ASP A 92 6.74 -0.96 11.64
CA ASP A 92 5.65 -0.97 12.61
C ASP A 92 4.41 -1.73 12.11
N LEU A 93 4.32 -1.97 10.81
CA LEU A 93 3.26 -2.77 10.20
C LEU A 93 3.78 -4.19 10.05
N ALA A 94 3.33 -5.02 10.99
CA ALA A 94 3.75 -6.38 11.27
C ALA A 94 4.31 -7.20 10.07
N PRO A 95 5.24 -8.15 10.34
CA PRO A 95 5.88 -9.04 9.36
C PRO A 95 4.93 -9.90 8.50
N GLU A 96 3.62 -9.81 8.72
CA GLU A 96 2.56 -10.51 7.99
C GLU A 96 2.33 -9.91 6.59
N PHE A 97 2.75 -8.67 6.35
CA PHE A 97 2.73 -8.04 5.03
C PHE A 97 3.98 -8.38 4.23
N GLY A 98 4.12 -9.67 3.88
CA GLY A 98 5.07 -10.15 2.88
C GLY A 98 4.81 -9.62 1.46
N LEU A 99 3.85 -8.71 1.27
CA LEU A 99 3.48 -8.11 -0.02
C LEU A 99 4.65 -7.45 -0.74
N TRP A 100 5.56 -6.85 0.02
CA TRP A 100 6.74 -6.15 -0.50
C TRP A 100 8.01 -7.02 -0.49
N ASN A 101 7.91 -8.24 0.03
CA ASN A 101 9.01 -9.23 0.12
C ASN A 101 8.87 -10.35 -0.93
N LEU A 102 7.97 -10.20 -1.90
CA LEU A 102 7.85 -11.12 -3.03
C LEU A 102 8.91 -10.76 -4.08
N ASP A 103 10.14 -11.17 -3.83
CA ASP A 103 11.15 -11.43 -4.87
C ASP A 103 10.92 -12.82 -5.51
#